data_AF-A0A2W2CU52-F1
#
_entry.id   AF-A0A2W2CU52-F1
#
_cell.length_a   1.000
_cell.length_b   1.000
_cell.length_c   1.000
_cell.angle_alpha   90.00
_cell.angle_beta   90.00
_cell.angle_gamma   90.00
#
_symmetry.space_group_name_H-M   'P 1'
#
loop_
_entity.id
_entity.type
_entity.pdbx_description
1 polymer ?
#
loop_
_entity_poly.entity_id
_entity_poly.type
_entity_poly.pdbx_seq_one_letter_code
_entity_poly.pdbx_strand_id
1 'polypeptide(L)'
;MSTAPAGARGDVEGEVRLLRQSLTALQEAIAAAERGREATNADLAAVQRRLITKTDQALPHDDGIRKRITTAIESSFATARRALTARWNEIVGLLTKACRRVQDELDEAERELKRREEAKRLMRQNAHRSG
;
A
#
# COMPACT_ATOMS: atom_id res chain seq x y z
N MET A 1 -29.22 -30.75 7.37
CA MET A 1 -29.25 -30.20 6.01
C MET A 1 -29.45 -28.70 6.13
N SER A 2 -28.40 -27.91 5.86
CA SER A 2 -28.42 -26.44 5.97
C SER A 2 -28.44 -25.86 4.57
N THR A 3 -29.59 -25.37 4.13
CA THR A 3 -29.74 -24.66 2.87
C THR A 3 -29.15 -23.27 3.05
N ALA A 4 -27.97 -23.05 2.46
CA ALA A 4 -27.41 -21.71 2.32
C ALA A 4 -28.41 -20.78 1.62
N PRO A 5 -28.57 -19.52 2.04
CA PRO A 5 -29.50 -18.61 1.41
C PRO A 5 -29.05 -18.36 -0.04
N ALA A 6 -29.94 -18.67 -0.98
CA ALA A 6 -29.80 -18.44 -2.41
C ALA A 6 -29.94 -16.94 -2.75
N GLY A 7 -29.11 -16.08 -2.14
CA GLY A 7 -29.13 -14.62 -2.30
C GLY A 7 -27.84 -14.00 -2.85
N ALA A 8 -26.74 -14.74 -2.96
CA ALA A 8 -25.42 -14.19 -3.33
C ALA A 8 -25.13 -14.14 -4.84
N ARG A 9 -26.12 -14.41 -5.70
CA ARG A 9 -26.00 -14.30 -7.17
C ARG A 9 -26.88 -13.15 -7.65
N GLY A 10 -26.46 -11.90 -7.45
CA GLY A 10 -27.34 -10.76 -7.69
C GLY A 10 -26.70 -9.54 -8.32
N ASP A 11 -25.73 -8.93 -7.63
CA ASP A 11 -25.29 -7.57 -7.95
C ASP A 11 -23.81 -7.51 -8.29
N VAL A 12 -23.46 -7.98 -9.50
CA VAL A 12 -22.09 -7.89 -10.04
C VAL A 12 -21.67 -6.42 -10.21
N GLU A 13 -22.62 -5.50 -10.44
CA GLU A 13 -22.34 -4.06 -10.51
C GLU A 13 -21.92 -3.50 -9.14
N GLY A 14 -22.62 -3.91 -8.08
CA GLY A 14 -22.27 -3.60 -6.69
C GLY A 14 -20.91 -4.15 -6.28
N GLU A 15 -20.59 -5.37 -6.70
CA GLU A 15 -19.28 -6.01 -6.49
C GLU A 15 -18.15 -5.25 -7.20
N VAL A 16 -18.31 -4.93 -8.49
CA VAL A 16 -17.36 -4.11 -9.26
C VAL A 16 -17.12 -2.76 -8.59
N ARG A 17 -18.18 -2.11 -8.08
CA ARG A 17 -18.06 -0.83 -7.36
C ARG A 17 -17.24 -0.98 -6.08
N LEU A 18 -17.48 -2.02 -5.28
CA LEU A 18 -16.73 -2.27 -4.04
C LEU A 18 -15.26 -2.59 -4.32
N LEU A 19 -14.97 -3.39 -5.36
CA LEU A 19 -13.61 -3.72 -5.78
C LEU A 19 -12.84 -2.48 -6.24
N ARG A 20 -13.48 -1.60 -7.03
CA ARG A 20 -12.88 -0.31 -7.43
C ARG A 20 -12.58 0.59 -6.23
N GLN A 21 -13.52 0.72 -5.29
CA GLN A 21 -13.30 1.50 -4.07
C GLN A 21 -12.15 0.94 -3.23
N SER A 22 -12.07 -0.39 -3.10
CA SER A 22 -11.00 -1.08 -2.38
C SER A 22 -9.65 -0.87 -3.05
N LEU A 23 -9.59 -0.94 -4.38
CA LEU A 23 -8.38 -0.68 -5.16
C LEU A 23 -7.87 0.76 -4.95
N THR A 24 -8.76 1.75 -5.04
CA THR A 24 -8.41 3.15 -4.78
C THR A 24 -7.86 3.32 -3.36
N ALA A 25 -8.55 2.78 -2.36
CA ALA A 25 -8.10 2.87 -0.96
C ALA A 25 -6.72 2.24 -0.74
N LEU A 26 -6.44 1.09 -1.37
CA LEU A 26 -5.13 0.44 -1.30
C LEU A 26 -4.04 1.26 -1.99
N GLN A 27 -4.33 1.86 -3.14
CA GLN A 27 -3.39 2.75 -3.86
C GLN A 27 -3.07 3.99 -3.02
N GLU A 28 -4.08 4.60 -2.40
CA GLU A 28 -3.90 5.74 -1.48
C GLU A 28 -3.07 5.35 -0.25
N ALA A 29 -3.30 4.15 0.31
CA ALA A 29 -2.53 3.62 1.43
C ALA A 29 -1.05 3.41 1.05
N ILE A 30 -0.75 2.92 -0.16
CA ILE A 30 0.62 2.81 -0.66
C ILE A 30 1.27 4.19 -0.75
N ALA A 31 0.59 5.16 -1.38
CA ALA A 31 1.12 6.51 -1.52
C ALA A 31 1.34 7.19 -0.16
N ALA A 32 0.44 6.98 0.80
CA ALA A 32 0.60 7.47 2.17
C ALA A 32 1.78 6.81 2.89
N ALA A 33 1.96 5.50 2.72
CA ALA A 33 3.11 4.79 3.27
C ALA A 33 4.42 5.33 2.68
N GLU A 34 4.50 5.56 1.37
CA GLU A 34 5.71 6.11 0.74
C GLU A 34 6.07 7.49 1.27
N ARG A 35 5.08 8.40 1.39
CA ARG A 35 5.29 9.71 2.03
C ARG A 35 5.74 9.59 3.48
N GLY A 36 5.16 8.65 4.23
CA GLY A 36 5.55 8.37 5.62
C GLY A 36 7.01 7.90 5.75
N ARG A 37 7.49 7.11 4.79
CA ARG A 37 8.91 6.67 4.72
C ARG A 37 9.85 7.87 4.54
N GLU A 38 9.51 8.75 3.62
CA GLU A 38 10.31 9.95 3.33
C GLU A 38 10.38 10.89 4.53
N ALA A 39 9.23 11.17 5.16
CA ALA A 39 9.16 11.97 6.38
C ALA A 39 10.01 11.36 7.52
N THR A 40 9.86 10.06 7.77
CA THR A 40 10.63 9.35 8.81
C THR A 40 12.13 9.41 8.53
N ASN A 41 12.55 9.25 7.28
CA ASN A 41 13.97 9.36 6.90
C ASN A 41 14.51 10.78 7.11
N ALA A 42 13.73 11.80 6.80
CA ALA A 42 14.09 13.20 7.05
C ALA A 42 14.24 13.48 8.55
N ASP A 43 13.31 12.98 9.37
CA ASP A 43 13.36 13.13 10.83
C ASP A 43 14.58 12.45 11.43
N LEU A 44 14.88 11.21 11.02
CA LEU A 44 16.08 10.49 11.47
C LEU A 44 17.35 11.26 11.11
N ALA A 45 17.45 11.80 9.89
CA ALA A 45 18.58 12.60 9.47
C ALA A 45 18.70 13.93 10.26
N ALA A 46 17.58 14.56 10.59
CA ALA A 46 17.56 15.77 11.41
C ALA A 46 18.03 15.48 12.85
N VAL A 47 17.53 14.41 13.47
CA VAL A 47 17.94 14.00 14.81
C VAL A 47 19.42 13.61 14.85
N GLN A 48 19.89 12.83 13.88
CA GLN A 48 21.30 12.45 13.76
C GLN A 48 22.20 13.69 13.73
N ARG A 49 21.91 14.65 12.83
CA ARG A 49 22.67 15.91 12.73
C ARG A 49 22.66 16.67 14.05
N ARG A 50 21.50 16.80 14.69
CA ARG A 50 21.36 17.49 15.97
C ARG A 50 22.23 16.84 17.07
N LEU A 51 22.27 15.52 17.14
CA LEU A 51 23.09 14.80 18.12
C LEU A 51 24.59 14.98 17.87
N ILE A 52 25.01 14.94 16.61
CA ILE A 52 26.41 15.20 16.23
C ILE A 52 26.79 16.63 16.63
N THR A 53 26.00 17.64 16.22
CA THR A 53 26.25 19.04 16.58
C THR A 53 26.31 19.25 18.10
N LYS A 54 25.42 18.63 18.87
CA LYS A 54 25.47 18.72 20.35
C LYS A 54 26.71 18.03 20.93
N THR A 55 27.15 16.93 20.34
CA THR A 55 28.40 16.25 20.73
C THR A 55 29.59 17.16 20.49
N ASP A 56 29.63 17.83 19.34
CA ASP A 56 30.70 18.77 19.00
C ASP A 56 30.75 19.96 19.96
N GLN A 57 29.59 20.49 20.35
CA GLN A 57 29.47 21.58 21.32
C GLN A 57 29.87 21.16 22.75
N ALA A 58 29.55 19.94 23.14
CA ALA A 58 29.84 19.44 24.50
C ALA A 58 31.31 19.04 24.69
N LEU A 59 32.00 18.65 23.63
CA LEU A 59 33.38 18.16 23.65
C LEU A 59 34.30 18.97 22.71
N PRO A 60 34.48 20.28 22.96
CA PRO A 60 35.20 21.17 22.05
C PRO A 60 36.71 20.88 21.97
N HIS A 61 37.27 20.21 22.98
CA HIS A 61 38.72 19.94 23.08
C HIS A 61 39.07 18.45 23.10
N ASP A 62 38.08 17.55 23.03
CA ASP A 62 38.30 16.10 23.05
C ASP A 62 37.91 15.46 21.71
N ASP A 63 38.82 15.57 20.75
CA ASP A 63 38.65 15.04 19.40
C ASP A 63 38.47 13.51 19.37
N GLY A 64 39.14 12.80 20.29
CA GLY A 64 39.10 11.34 20.35
C GLY A 64 37.73 10.83 20.77
N ILE A 65 37.20 11.38 21.88
CA ILE A 65 35.87 11.02 22.37
C ILE A 65 34.80 11.49 21.39
N ARG A 66 34.90 12.71 20.86
CA ARG A 66 33.95 13.25 19.88
C ARG A 66 33.82 12.36 18.65
N LYS A 67 34.94 11.95 18.04
CA LYS A 67 34.95 11.03 16.89
C LYS A 67 34.27 9.70 17.22
N ARG A 68 34.60 9.09 18.36
CA ARG A 68 34.00 7.81 18.79
C ARG A 68 32.49 7.92 18.97
N ILE A 69 32.01 8.99 19.60
CA ILE A 69 30.57 9.21 19.80
C ILE A 69 29.87 9.48 18.46
N THR A 70 30.43 10.35 17.61
CA THR A 70 29.88 10.63 16.28
C THR A 70 29.76 9.35 15.45
N THR A 71 30.80 8.52 15.41
CA THR A 71 30.75 7.22 14.72
C THR A 71 29.69 6.30 15.31
N ALA A 72 29.54 6.26 16.63
CA ALA A 72 28.51 5.44 17.29
C ALA A 72 27.09 5.93 16.94
N ILE A 73 26.87 7.25 16.91
CA ILE A 73 25.61 7.87 16.47
C ILE A 73 25.34 7.48 15.01
N GLU A 74 26.28 7.71 14.10
CA GLU A 74 26.12 7.41 12.68
C GLU A 74 25.81 5.93 12.43
N SER A 75 26.53 5.03 13.08
CA SER A 75 26.33 3.58 12.95
C SER A 75 24.95 3.14 13.46
N SER A 76 24.53 3.68 14.61
CA SER A 76 23.22 3.39 15.21
C SER A 76 22.08 3.87 14.31
N PHE A 77 22.17 5.10 13.78
CA PHE A 77 21.16 5.66 12.89
C PHE A 77 21.14 4.96 11.53
N ALA A 78 22.30 4.55 10.99
CA ALA A 78 22.37 3.75 9.78
C ALA A 78 21.67 2.39 9.97
N THR A 79 21.88 1.74 11.11
CA THR A 79 21.22 0.47 11.44
C THR A 79 19.72 0.65 11.59
N ALA A 80 19.27 1.67 12.33
CA ALA A 80 17.86 1.99 12.48
C ALA A 80 17.19 2.28 11.13
N ARG A 81 17.81 3.09 10.27
CA ARG A 81 17.31 3.39 8.92
C ARG A 81 17.17 2.12 8.08
N ARG A 82 18.15 1.21 8.11
CA ARG A 82 18.07 -0.06 7.36
C ARG A 82 16.90 -0.92 7.84
N ALA A 83 16.76 -1.09 9.16
CA ALA A 83 15.68 -1.88 9.74
C ALA A 83 14.29 -1.30 9.41
N LEU A 84 14.12 0.03 9.57
CA LEU A 84 12.88 0.71 9.24
C LEU A 84 12.55 0.64 7.75
N THR A 85 13.55 0.84 6.88
CA THR A 85 13.38 0.71 5.42
C THR A 85 12.95 -0.70 5.04
N ALA A 86 13.57 -1.73 5.63
CA ALA A 86 13.20 -3.13 5.37
C ALA A 86 11.73 -3.39 5.76
N ARG A 87 11.31 -2.96 6.95
CA ARG A 87 9.92 -3.09 7.40
C ARG A 87 8.94 -2.32 6.52
N TRP A 88 9.33 -1.14 6.06
CA TRP A 88 8.51 -0.36 5.14
C TRP A 88 8.32 -1.06 3.80
N ASN A 89 9.40 -1.62 3.25
CA ASN A 89 9.36 -2.37 2.00
C ASN A 89 8.46 -3.61 2.12
N GLU A 90 8.45 -4.28 3.27
CA GLU A 90 7.52 -5.38 3.55
C GLU A 90 6.07 -4.90 3.52
N ILE A 91 5.74 -3.80 4.21
CA ILE A 91 4.38 -3.23 4.24
C ILE A 91 3.92 -2.85 2.84
N VAL A 92 4.72 -2.09 2.10
CA VAL A 92 4.41 -1.70 0.71
C VAL A 92 4.28 -2.93 -0.18
N GLY A 93 5.13 -3.94 0.01
CA GLY A 93 5.05 -5.20 -0.72
C GLY A 93 3.75 -5.97 -0.44
N LEU A 94 3.27 -5.98 0.79
CA LEU A 94 1.99 -6.60 1.16
C LEU A 94 0.81 -5.84 0.53
N LEU A 95 0.80 -4.51 0.63
CA LEU A 95 -0.23 -3.67 0.01
C LEU A 95 -0.25 -3.84 -1.51
N THR A 96 0.92 -3.87 -2.16
CA THR A 96 1.03 -4.09 -3.60
C THR A 96 0.48 -5.45 -4.01
N LYS A 97 0.73 -6.50 -3.22
CA LYS A 97 0.15 -7.83 -3.47
C LYS A 97 -1.38 -7.81 -3.31
N ALA A 98 -1.89 -7.09 -2.32
CA ALA A 98 -3.33 -6.91 -2.14
C ALA A 98 -3.95 -6.17 -3.33
N CYS A 99 -3.34 -5.07 -3.81
CA CYS A 99 -3.79 -4.35 -5.01
C CYS A 99 -3.89 -5.28 -6.22
N ARG A 100 -2.87 -6.12 -6.46
CA ARG A 100 -2.88 -7.06 -7.60
C ARG A 100 -4.05 -8.04 -7.51
N ARG A 101 -4.29 -8.62 -6.34
CA ARG A 101 -5.41 -9.55 -6.14
C ARG A 101 -6.77 -8.88 -6.39
N VAL A 102 -6.96 -7.68 -5.82
CA VAL A 102 -8.21 -6.91 -6.02
C VAL A 102 -8.37 -6.52 -7.49
N GLN A 103 -7.28 -6.19 -8.19
CA GLN A 103 -7.31 -5.91 -9.63
C GLN A 103 -7.71 -7.16 -10.43
N ASP A 104 -7.12 -8.32 -10.15
CA ASP A 104 -7.44 -9.57 -10.84
C ASP A 104 -8.92 -9.94 -10.64
N GLU A 105 -9.45 -9.79 -9.41
CA GLU A 105 -10.86 -9.99 -9.07
C GLU A 105 -11.77 -8.97 -9.79
N LEU A 106 -11.35 -7.71 -9.86
CA LEU A 106 -12.07 -6.67 -10.60
C LEU A 106 -12.16 -7.00 -12.10
N ASP A 107 -11.05 -7.41 -12.71
CA ASP A 107 -11.00 -7.78 -14.12
C ASP A 107 -11.89 -9.01 -14.42
N GLU A 108 -12.02 -9.95 -13.48
CA GLU A 108 -12.95 -11.06 -13.58
C GLU A 108 -14.41 -10.61 -13.46
N ALA A 109 -14.73 -9.78 -12.47
CA ALA A 109 -16.08 -9.26 -12.25
C ALA A 109 -16.55 -8.39 -13.44
N GLU A 110 -15.68 -7.56 -14.01
CA GLU A 110 -15.96 -6.75 -15.20
C GLU A 110 -16.21 -7.61 -16.45
N ARG A 111 -15.42 -8.68 -16.64
CA ARG A 111 -15.65 -9.65 -17.73
C ARG A 111 -17.01 -10.34 -17.57
N GLU A 112 -17.38 -10.73 -16.36
CA GLU A 112 -18.67 -11.34 -16.09
C GLU A 112 -19.83 -10.37 -16.34
N LEU A 113 -19.70 -9.11 -15.92
CA LEU A 113 -20.69 -8.08 -16.17
C LEU A 113 -20.94 -7.91 -17.68
N LYS A 114 -19.86 -7.81 -18.46
CA LYS A 114 -19.93 -7.69 -19.92
C LYS A 114 -20.63 -8.88 -20.57
N ARG A 115 -20.31 -10.12 -20.15
CA ARG A 115 -21.01 -11.33 -20.65
C ARG A 115 -22.51 -11.28 -20.37
N ARG A 116 -22.92 -10.81 -19.20
CA ARG A 116 -24.34 -10.67 -18.84
C ARG A 116 -25.05 -9.59 -19.67
N GLU A 117 -24.40 -8.47 -19.91
CA GLU A 117 -24.92 -7.41 -20.77
C GLU A 117 -25.11 -7.88 -22.22
N GLU A 118 -24.13 -8.60 -22.75
CA GLU A 118 -24.19 -9.20 -24.09
C GLU A 118 -25.33 -10.22 -24.20
N ALA A 119 -25.48 -11.12 -23.21
CA ALA A 119 -26.58 -12.09 -23.18
C ALA A 119 -27.95 -11.39 -23.13
N LYS A 120 -28.11 -10.36 -22.28
CA LYS A 120 -29.34 -9.55 -22.21
C LYS A 120 -29.64 -8.87 -23.55
N ARG A 121 -28.62 -8.34 -24.23
CA ARG A 121 -28.77 -7.71 -25.56
C ARG A 121 -29.25 -8.71 -26.62
N LEU A 122 -28.66 -9.91 -26.66
CA LEU A 122 -29.05 -10.97 -27.60
C LEU A 122 -30.50 -11.44 -27.36
N MET A 123 -30.90 -11.60 -26.09
CA MET A 123 -32.29 -11.96 -25.76
C MET A 123 -33.29 -10.89 -26.23
N ARG A 124 -32.99 -9.61 -26.05
CA ARG A 124 -33.85 -8.50 -26.53
C ARG A 124 -33.96 -8.49 -28.06
N GLN A 125 -32.87 -8.75 -28.77
CA GLN A 125 -32.87 -8.82 -30.24
C GLN A 125 -33.68 -10.01 -30.78
N ASN A 126 -33.59 -11.17 -30.13
CA ASN A 126 -34.39 -12.34 -30.51
C ASN A 126 -35.87 -12.13 -30.20
N ALA A 127 -36.21 -11.54 -29.05
CA ALA A 127 -37.60 -11.21 -28.72
C ALA A 127 -38.24 -10.22 -29.71
N HIS A 128 -37.49 -9.24 -30.23
CA HIS A 128 -37.96 -8.31 -31.27
C HIS A 128 -38.03 -8.93 -32.68
N ARG A 129 -37.38 -10.07 -32.93
CA ARG A 129 -37.43 -10.77 -34.22
C ARG A 129 -38.53 -11.83 -34.30
N SER A 130 -39.06 -12.26 -33.15
CA SER A 130 -40.03 -13.34 -33.04
C SER A 130 -41.44 -12.87 -32.64
N GLY A 131 -41.65 -11.57 -32.45
CA GLY A 131 -42.95 -10.92 -32.26
C GLY A 131 -43.24 -10.00 -33.42
#